data_AF-A0AAX2L3C4-F1
#
_entry.id   AF-A0AAX2L3C4-F1
#
_cell.length_a   1.000
_cell.length_b   1.000
_cell.length_c   1.000
_cell.angle_alpha   90.00
_cell.angle_beta   90.00
_cell.angle_gamma   90.00
#
_symmetry.space_group_name_H-M   'P 1'
#
loop_
_entity.id
_entity.type
_entity.pdbx_description
1 polymer ?
#
loop_
_entity_poly.entity_id
_entity_poly.type
_entity_poly.pdbx_seq_one_letter_code
_entity_poly.pdbx_strand_id
1 'polypeptide(L)'
;MKKSKLLTLGLLAGAGLLLTINQAQAADTWVKNGADWNLSQDGSFAKNKWVQNAGSWYHFDGSGKMQTGWLKDGNTWYSLADSGAMRTGWYKEGSTWYSLANSGAMRTGWYKEGSTWYYLKDSGAMATGWATANGQWSYFEKSGAMVADRAVPASDGESYVIGKDGYMLTRLPSEVEQDPFDDTVITDIVTLSDGYDYHLVHHKKDGVVIEKNAWYIKPIVERFSYQKIGDIKVNTLDAITDNKKPGEEIDPKAVIKNFQNLPNKYYFGADGRKVANLPEFTTHFPIQKVGSELYLRNSSPVISLESSGFTINDNKLYLRDVNDHNGKLITGYFTMFMDGLSYKDHHILGYADESGEIVKMKVLPNDFRGHIEKGISGFYGETVRYDSSTGNVSVVK
;
A
#
# COMPACT_ATOMS: atom_id res chain seq x y z
N MET A 1 36.63 -26.47 37.32
CA MET A 1 37.33 -27.76 37.56
C MET A 1 36.60 -28.53 38.66
N LYS A 2 35.73 -29.49 38.32
CA LYS A 2 35.20 -30.44 39.31
C LYS A 2 36.03 -31.72 39.22
N LYS A 3 36.74 -32.04 40.32
CA LYS A 3 37.63 -33.21 40.44
C LYS A 3 36.79 -34.49 40.52
N SER A 4 37.07 -35.45 39.64
CA SER A 4 36.60 -36.83 39.77
C SER A 4 37.37 -37.53 40.91
N LYS A 5 36.65 -38.16 41.84
CA LYS A 5 37.25 -39.06 42.84
C LYS A 5 37.20 -40.48 42.30
N LEU A 6 38.39 -41.06 42.08
CA LEU A 6 38.59 -42.49 41.86
C LEU A 6 38.47 -43.20 43.22
N LEU A 7 37.70 -44.29 43.32
CA LEU A 7 37.60 -45.10 44.53
C LEU A 7 38.11 -46.52 44.25
N THR A 8 39.20 -46.88 44.92
CA THR A 8 39.80 -48.21 44.93
C THR A 8 39.09 -49.06 45.99
N LEU A 9 38.50 -50.19 45.60
CA LEU A 9 37.88 -51.14 46.54
C LEU A 9 38.95 -52.03 47.19
N GLY A 10 39.09 -51.93 48.51
CA GLY A 10 39.80 -52.92 49.34
C GLY A 10 38.79 -53.70 50.18
N LEU A 11 38.80 -55.03 50.06
CA LEU A 11 38.04 -55.93 50.92
C LEU A 11 38.58 -55.87 52.36
N LEU A 12 37.69 -55.72 53.36
CA LEU A 12 37.96 -56.11 54.74
C LEU A 12 36.68 -56.66 55.38
N ALA A 13 36.79 -57.91 55.84
CA ALA A 13 35.78 -58.64 56.58
C ALA A 13 35.74 -58.18 58.05
N GLY A 14 34.53 -58.13 58.63
CA GLY A 14 34.35 -58.21 60.08
C GLY A 14 33.68 -57.00 60.74
N ALA A 15 32.51 -57.26 61.32
CA ALA A 15 31.83 -56.57 62.41
C ALA A 15 31.35 -55.11 62.21
N GLY A 16 30.03 -54.98 62.02
CA GLY A 16 29.20 -54.02 62.75
C GLY A 16 29.53 -52.54 62.63
N LEU A 17 29.35 -51.95 61.44
CA LEU A 17 29.01 -50.53 61.32
C LEU A 17 27.74 -50.41 60.49
N LEU A 18 26.69 -49.85 61.09
CA LEU A 18 25.56 -49.27 60.37
C LEU A 18 26.09 -48.07 59.59
N LEU A 19 26.59 -48.32 58.38
CA LEU A 19 26.79 -47.28 57.38
C LEU A 19 25.39 -46.88 56.91
N THR A 20 24.91 -45.73 57.36
CA THR A 20 23.89 -44.99 56.62
C THR A 20 24.43 -44.81 55.21
N ILE A 21 23.90 -45.59 54.27
CA ILE A 21 24.14 -45.39 52.85
C ILE A 21 23.52 -44.03 52.55
N ASN A 22 24.34 -42.98 52.59
CA ASN A 22 24.03 -41.78 51.82
C ASN A 22 23.85 -42.30 50.39
N GLN A 23 22.61 -42.34 49.92
CA GLN A 23 22.32 -42.59 48.52
C GLN A 23 23.14 -41.56 47.75
N ALA A 24 24.26 -42.00 47.17
CA ALA A 24 24.97 -41.21 46.21
C ALA A 24 23.98 -41.04 45.06
N GLN A 25 23.38 -39.85 44.96
CA GLN A 25 22.51 -39.47 43.84
C GLN A 25 23.24 -39.93 42.58
N ALA A 26 22.67 -40.92 41.88
CA ALA A 26 23.36 -41.48 40.73
C ALA A 26 23.35 -40.38 39.68
N ALA A 27 24.52 -39.94 39.24
CA ALA A 27 24.62 -38.89 38.25
C ALA A 27 23.78 -39.26 37.02
N ASP A 28 23.03 -38.30 36.51
CA ASP A 28 22.27 -38.44 35.27
C ASP A 28 23.10 -39.17 34.21
N THR A 29 22.62 -40.32 33.75
CA THR A 29 23.36 -41.17 32.82
C THR A 29 22.57 -41.34 31.53
N TRP A 30 23.14 -40.89 30.41
CA TRP A 30 22.59 -41.11 29.09
C TRP A 30 22.71 -42.59 28.71
N VAL A 31 21.61 -43.19 28.28
CA VAL A 31 21.53 -44.60 27.90
C VAL A 31 21.03 -44.69 26.46
N LYS A 32 21.82 -45.35 25.59
CA LYS A 32 21.43 -45.60 24.20
C LYS A 32 20.69 -46.94 24.11
N ASN A 33 19.44 -46.92 23.67
CA ASN A 33 18.58 -48.09 23.57
C ASN A 33 18.13 -48.28 22.10
N GLY A 34 18.89 -49.07 21.36
CA GLY A 34 18.68 -49.22 19.91
C GLY A 34 18.97 -47.92 19.16
N ALA A 35 17.96 -47.38 18.48
CA ALA A 35 18.04 -46.10 17.78
C ALA A 35 17.76 -44.88 18.69
N ASP A 36 17.21 -45.11 19.89
CA ASP A 36 16.73 -44.05 20.77
C ASP A 36 17.72 -43.75 21.90
N TRP A 37 17.57 -42.56 22.49
CA TRP A 37 18.29 -42.14 23.69
C TRP A 37 17.32 -41.97 24.87
N ASN A 38 17.75 -42.39 26.05
CA ASN A 38 17.03 -42.22 27.31
C ASN A 38 17.99 -41.57 28.34
N LEU A 39 17.44 -40.98 29.39
CA LEU A 39 18.23 -40.47 30.51
C LEU A 39 17.80 -41.18 31.80
N SER A 40 18.75 -41.90 32.41
CA SER A 40 18.56 -42.50 33.73
C SER A 40 18.85 -41.47 34.82
N GLN A 41 17.88 -41.26 35.71
CA GLN A 41 18.00 -40.45 36.93
C GLN A 41 17.65 -41.33 38.13
N ASP A 42 18.58 -41.47 39.06
CA ASP A 42 18.42 -42.27 40.30
C ASP A 42 17.88 -43.70 40.05
N GLY A 43 18.36 -44.33 38.97
CA GLY A 43 18.04 -45.72 38.64
C GLY A 43 16.76 -45.92 37.81
N SER A 44 16.08 -44.85 37.40
CA SER A 44 14.89 -44.90 36.54
C SER A 44 14.98 -43.96 35.34
N PHE A 45 14.32 -44.27 34.23
CA PHE A 45 14.30 -43.37 33.07
C PHE A 45 13.39 -42.17 33.28
N ALA A 46 13.86 -41.00 32.86
CA ALA A 46 13.03 -39.80 32.72
C ALA A 46 11.90 -40.05 31.72
N LYS A 47 10.65 -39.72 32.10
CA LYS A 47 9.44 -39.93 31.30
C LYS A 47 8.48 -38.75 31.44
N ASN A 48 7.83 -38.36 30.34
CA ASN A 48 6.86 -37.25 30.27
C ASN A 48 7.35 -35.97 30.94
N LYS A 49 8.63 -35.61 30.75
CA LYS A 49 9.20 -34.46 31.43
C LYS A 49 10.37 -33.82 30.69
N TRP A 50 10.55 -32.54 30.99
CA TRP A 50 11.77 -31.80 30.71
C TRP A 50 12.84 -32.11 31.74
N VAL A 51 14.09 -32.27 31.28
CA VAL A 51 15.27 -32.43 32.14
C VAL A 51 16.37 -31.50 31.65
N GLN A 52 16.98 -30.76 32.58
CA GLN A 52 18.18 -30.00 32.32
C GLN A 52 19.41 -30.87 32.59
N ASN A 53 20.24 -31.09 31.56
CA ASN A 53 21.46 -31.86 31.68
C ASN A 53 22.61 -31.13 30.97
N ALA A 54 23.77 -31.00 31.63
CA ALA A 54 24.95 -30.33 31.10
C ALA A 54 24.72 -28.92 30.50
N GLY A 55 23.74 -28.17 31.04
CA GLY A 55 23.42 -26.81 30.58
C GLY A 55 22.36 -26.70 29.49
N SER A 56 21.88 -27.82 28.95
CA SER A 56 20.82 -27.87 27.94
C SER A 56 19.56 -28.53 28.48
N TRP A 57 18.39 -28.17 27.93
CA TRP A 57 17.12 -28.81 28.22
C TRP A 57 16.80 -29.90 27.20
N TYR A 58 16.23 -31.01 27.66
CA TYR A 58 15.82 -32.16 26.87
C TYR A 58 14.42 -32.59 27.31
N HIS A 59 13.62 -33.15 26.40
CA HIS A 59 12.30 -33.68 26.73
C HIS A 59 12.22 -35.18 26.44
N PHE A 60 11.55 -35.93 27.32
CA PHE A 60 11.35 -37.37 27.19
C PHE A 60 9.87 -37.71 27.14
N ASP A 61 9.46 -38.59 26.22
CA ASP A 61 8.07 -39.04 26.11
C ASP A 61 7.67 -40.03 27.22
N GLY A 62 6.46 -40.58 27.15
CA GLY A 62 5.93 -41.51 28.15
C GLY A 62 6.64 -42.87 28.20
N SER A 63 7.36 -43.24 27.13
CA SER A 63 8.23 -44.42 27.11
C SER A 63 9.63 -44.10 27.64
N GLY A 64 9.96 -42.82 27.75
CA GLY A 64 11.23 -42.28 28.22
C GLY A 64 12.22 -42.01 27.11
N LYS A 65 11.78 -42.03 25.84
CA LYS A 65 12.62 -41.70 24.70
C LYS A 65 12.80 -40.20 24.57
N MET A 66 14.03 -39.77 24.36
CA MET A 66 14.40 -38.39 24.09
C MET A 66 13.73 -37.93 22.79
N GLN A 67 13.02 -36.81 22.86
CA GLN A 67 12.37 -36.21 21.71
C GLN A 67 13.36 -35.34 20.93
N THR A 68 13.12 -35.21 19.62
CA THR A 68 13.85 -34.32 18.70
C THR A 68 12.83 -33.60 17.80
N GLY A 69 13.23 -32.53 17.11
CA GLY A 69 12.35 -31.75 16.25
C GLY A 69 11.31 -30.92 17.02
N TRP A 70 10.18 -30.63 16.38
CA TRP A 70 9.11 -29.85 16.97
C TRP A 70 8.34 -30.65 18.03
N LEU A 71 8.21 -30.07 19.22
CA LEU A 71 7.50 -30.63 20.36
C LEU A 71 6.41 -29.64 20.79
N LYS A 72 5.17 -30.12 20.88
CA LYS A 72 4.09 -29.37 21.54
C LYS A 72 3.92 -29.89 22.96
N ASP A 73 4.15 -29.02 23.93
CA ASP A 73 3.91 -29.31 25.35
C ASP A 73 2.85 -28.34 25.88
N GLY A 74 1.69 -28.89 26.26
CA GLY A 74 0.47 -28.13 26.48
C GLY A 74 0.08 -27.30 25.25
N ASN A 75 0.05 -25.98 25.40
CA ASN A 75 -0.27 -25.02 24.34
C ASN A 75 0.97 -24.39 23.70
N THR A 76 2.18 -24.77 24.12
CA THR A 76 3.43 -24.14 23.70
C THR A 76 4.22 -25.06 22.80
N TRP A 77 4.72 -24.51 21.69
CA TRP A 77 5.64 -25.20 20.80
C TRP A 77 7.09 -24.94 21.20
N TYR A 78 7.91 -25.97 21.10
CA TYR A 78 9.36 -25.98 21.33
C TYR A 78 10.03 -26.67 20.15
N SER A 79 11.30 -26.38 19.91
CA SER A 79 12.11 -27.08 18.91
C SER A 79 13.34 -27.69 19.57
N LEU A 80 13.57 -28.97 19.35
CA LEU A 80 14.69 -29.75 19.85
C LEU A 80 15.61 -30.09 18.68
N ALA A 81 16.92 -29.89 18.84
CA ALA A 81 17.90 -30.31 17.84
C ALA A 81 17.93 -31.84 17.69
N ASP A 82 18.64 -32.36 16.68
CA ASP A 82 18.82 -33.81 16.49
C ASP A 82 19.53 -34.47 17.68
N SER A 83 20.30 -33.68 18.44
CA SER A 83 20.90 -34.08 19.72
C SER A 83 19.92 -34.10 20.89
N GLY A 84 18.66 -33.71 20.68
CA GLY A 84 17.61 -33.52 21.69
C GLY A 84 17.72 -32.21 22.48
N ALA A 85 18.79 -31.44 22.32
CA ALA A 85 18.98 -30.18 23.03
C ALA A 85 17.95 -29.15 22.55
N MET A 86 17.26 -28.51 23.48
CA MET A 86 16.27 -27.47 23.21
C MET A 86 16.92 -26.24 22.56
N ARG A 87 16.37 -25.82 21.43
CA ARG A 87 16.79 -24.61 20.72
C ARG A 87 16.23 -23.37 21.40
N THR A 88 17.00 -22.29 21.35
CA THR A 88 16.59 -20.93 21.76
C THR A 88 17.07 -19.93 20.71
N GLY A 89 16.50 -18.73 20.69
CA GLY A 89 16.84 -17.69 19.73
C GLY A 89 16.40 -18.02 18.30
N TRP A 90 17.05 -17.41 17.33
CA TRP A 90 16.79 -17.64 15.92
C TRP A 90 17.33 -18.99 15.45
N TYR A 91 16.51 -19.73 14.72
CA TYR A 91 16.89 -20.98 14.10
C TYR A 91 16.24 -21.11 12.72
N LYS A 92 16.96 -21.70 11.77
CA LYS A 92 16.50 -21.92 10.40
C LYS A 92 16.28 -23.40 10.15
N GLU A 93 15.06 -23.76 9.78
CA GLU A 93 14.69 -25.10 9.34
C GLU A 93 14.35 -25.06 7.85
N GLY A 94 15.16 -25.74 7.03
CA GLY A 94 15.10 -25.61 5.57
C GLY A 94 15.31 -24.16 5.12
N SER A 95 14.28 -23.57 4.50
CA SER A 95 14.28 -22.15 4.07
C SER A 95 13.64 -21.19 5.07
N THR A 96 13.00 -21.70 6.13
CA THR A 96 12.16 -20.91 7.04
C THR A 96 12.90 -20.57 8.32
N TRP A 97 12.84 -19.31 8.73
CA TRP A 97 13.33 -18.87 10.04
C TRP A 97 12.23 -18.92 11.09
N TYR A 98 12.62 -19.34 12.29
CA TYR A 98 11.81 -19.37 13.51
C TYR A 98 12.57 -18.67 14.63
N SER A 99 11.84 -18.13 15.61
CA SER A 99 12.44 -17.55 16.81
C SER A 99 11.86 -18.19 18.05
N LEU A 100 12.73 -18.66 18.93
CA LEU A 100 12.39 -19.30 20.20
C LEU A 100 12.82 -18.35 21.33
N ALA A 101 11.97 -18.17 22.34
CA ALA A 101 12.34 -17.43 23.54
C ALA A 101 13.46 -18.15 24.31
N ASN A 102 14.05 -17.50 25.31
CA ASN A 102 15.07 -18.13 26.16
C ASN A 102 14.53 -19.35 26.94
N SER A 103 13.21 -19.42 27.14
CA SER A 103 12.52 -20.60 27.69
C SER A 103 12.33 -21.73 26.67
N GLY A 104 12.72 -21.54 25.41
CA GLY A 104 12.47 -22.45 24.30
C GLY A 104 11.09 -22.32 23.65
N ALA A 105 10.17 -21.55 24.27
CA ALA A 105 8.85 -21.32 23.72
C ALA A 105 8.92 -20.60 22.36
N MET A 106 8.23 -21.15 21.35
CA MET A 106 8.14 -20.56 20.03
C MET A 106 7.43 -19.20 20.07
N ARG A 107 8.04 -18.19 19.47
CA ARG A 107 7.44 -16.86 19.33
C ARG A 107 6.47 -16.83 18.16
N THR A 108 5.37 -16.11 18.35
CA THR A 108 4.42 -15.70 17.31
C THR A 108 4.12 -14.19 17.50
N GLY A 109 3.55 -13.56 16.48
CA GLY A 109 3.28 -12.13 16.44
C GLY A 109 4.53 -11.25 16.29
N TRP A 110 4.39 -9.98 16.68
CA TRP A 110 5.47 -9.00 16.63
C TRP A 110 6.60 -9.32 17.61
N TYR A 111 7.83 -9.29 17.13
CA TYR A 111 9.04 -9.47 17.92
C TYR A 111 10.04 -8.38 17.59
N LYS A 112 10.53 -7.69 18.61
CA LYS A 112 11.57 -6.67 18.47
C LYS A 112 12.91 -7.19 18.97
N GLU A 113 13.93 -7.10 18.13
CA GLU A 113 15.31 -7.42 18.49
C GLU A 113 16.18 -6.20 18.19
N GLY A 114 16.74 -5.59 19.25
CA GLY A 114 17.38 -4.29 19.15
C GLY A 114 16.41 -3.20 18.66
N SER A 115 16.75 -2.55 17.54
CA SER A 115 15.90 -1.57 16.87
C SER A 115 14.98 -2.17 15.81
N THR A 116 15.16 -3.45 15.45
CA THR A 116 14.49 -4.08 14.31
C THR A 116 13.25 -4.83 14.76
N TRP A 117 12.15 -4.63 14.03
CA TRP A 117 10.91 -5.38 14.21
C TRP A 117 10.84 -6.55 13.22
N TYR A 118 10.30 -7.66 13.69
CA TYR A 118 10.03 -8.88 12.94
C TYR A 118 8.60 -9.32 13.23
N TYR A 119 7.99 -10.06 12.30
CA TYR A 119 6.70 -10.69 12.53
C TYR A 119 6.82 -12.20 12.36
N LEU A 120 6.45 -12.96 13.38
CA LEU A 120 6.38 -14.41 13.36
C LEU A 120 4.91 -14.78 13.15
N LYS A 121 4.60 -15.46 12.06
CA LYS A 121 3.22 -15.89 11.77
C LYS A 121 2.72 -16.85 12.85
N ASP A 122 1.43 -17.19 12.85
CA ASP A 122 0.85 -18.14 13.82
C ASP A 122 1.54 -19.52 13.80
N SER A 123 2.13 -19.90 12.66
CA SER A 123 2.95 -21.11 12.52
C SER A 123 4.37 -20.98 13.09
N GLY A 124 4.74 -19.82 13.65
CA GLY A 124 6.10 -19.46 14.10
C GLY A 124 7.05 -19.07 12.98
N ALA A 125 6.66 -19.26 11.72
CA ALA A 125 7.48 -18.89 10.58
C ALA A 125 7.62 -17.37 10.45
N MET A 126 8.85 -16.88 10.37
CA MET A 126 9.17 -15.48 10.15
C MET A 126 8.60 -14.98 8.81
N ALA A 127 7.96 -13.82 8.84
CA ALA A 127 7.47 -13.15 7.65
C ALA A 127 8.63 -12.55 6.83
N THR A 128 8.49 -12.63 5.51
CA THR A 128 9.35 -11.97 4.51
C THR A 128 8.44 -11.52 3.37
N GLY A 129 8.74 -10.39 2.74
CA GLY A 129 7.87 -9.77 1.74
C GLY A 129 6.59 -9.21 2.37
N TRP A 130 5.51 -9.17 1.59
CA TRP A 130 4.20 -8.71 2.05
C TRP A 130 3.56 -9.73 3.00
N ALA A 131 3.11 -9.27 4.16
CA ALA A 131 2.35 -10.07 5.10
C ALA A 131 1.31 -9.22 5.84
N THR A 132 0.21 -9.85 6.21
CA THR A 132 -0.80 -9.22 7.08
C THR A 132 -0.43 -9.45 8.54
N ALA A 133 -0.16 -8.37 9.27
CA ALA A 133 0.07 -8.35 10.70
C ALA A 133 -1.08 -7.59 11.37
N ASN A 134 -1.76 -8.22 12.35
CA ASN A 134 -2.93 -7.65 13.02
C ASN A 134 -4.05 -7.15 12.07
N GLY A 135 -4.25 -7.81 10.92
CA GLY A 135 -5.26 -7.41 9.93
C GLY A 135 -4.85 -6.25 9.02
N GLN A 136 -3.63 -5.73 9.14
CA GLN A 136 -3.08 -4.68 8.28
C GLN A 136 -1.86 -5.20 7.50
N TRP A 137 -1.64 -4.69 6.29
CA TRP A 137 -0.48 -5.08 5.49
C TRP A 137 0.79 -4.43 6.01
N SER A 138 1.88 -5.20 6.07
CA SER A 138 3.24 -4.74 6.34
C SER A 138 4.18 -5.39 5.32
N TYR A 139 5.34 -4.78 5.12
CA TYR A 139 6.38 -5.34 4.27
C TYR A 139 7.65 -5.66 5.08
N PHE A 140 8.22 -6.83 4.84
CA PHE A 140 9.42 -7.33 5.51
C PHE A 140 10.52 -7.59 4.48
N GLU A 141 11.75 -7.20 4.77
CA GLU A 141 12.89 -7.54 3.93
C GLU A 141 13.17 -9.05 3.97
N LYS A 142 14.09 -9.53 3.11
CA LYS A 142 14.50 -10.95 3.10
C LYS A 142 15.10 -11.41 4.43
N SER A 143 15.64 -10.47 5.21
CA SER A 143 16.14 -10.70 6.57
C SER A 143 15.01 -10.85 7.61
N GLY A 144 13.76 -10.56 7.25
CA GLY A 144 12.62 -10.47 8.16
C GLY A 144 12.48 -9.11 8.84
N ALA A 145 13.40 -8.17 8.60
CA ALA A 145 13.29 -6.81 9.13
C ALA A 145 12.07 -6.10 8.54
N MET A 146 11.19 -5.60 9.40
CA MET A 146 10.05 -4.78 9.03
C MET A 146 10.54 -3.48 8.38
N VAL A 147 9.96 -3.15 7.23
CA VAL A 147 10.12 -1.85 6.59
C VAL A 147 9.12 -0.87 7.20
N ALA A 148 9.54 0.37 7.43
CA ALA A 148 8.67 1.46 7.87
C ALA A 148 9.12 2.77 7.20
N ASP A 149 8.18 3.69 7.05
CA ASP A 149 8.39 5.05 6.53
C ASP A 149 9.09 5.07 5.16
N ARG A 150 8.60 4.23 4.25
CA ARG A 150 9.26 3.95 2.97
C ARG A 150 8.25 3.60 1.88
N ALA A 151 8.57 3.99 0.65
CA ALA A 151 7.98 3.45 -0.56
C ALA A 151 8.52 2.04 -0.87
N VAL A 152 7.64 1.09 -1.14
CA VAL A 152 7.99 -0.30 -1.49
C VAL A 152 7.58 -0.55 -2.95
N PRO A 153 8.55 -0.76 -3.87
CA PRO A 153 8.23 -1.06 -5.26
C PRO A 153 7.49 -2.40 -5.41
N ALA A 154 6.54 -2.42 -6.32
CA ALA A 154 5.78 -3.61 -6.71
C ALA A 154 6.11 -4.05 -8.14
N SER A 155 5.75 -5.29 -8.47
CA SER A 155 6.12 -5.92 -9.75
C SER A 155 5.33 -5.38 -10.95
N ASP A 156 4.21 -4.71 -10.70
CA ASP A 156 3.38 -4.02 -11.68
C ASP A 156 3.96 -2.66 -12.12
N GLY A 157 5.05 -2.22 -11.49
CA GLY A 157 5.67 -0.93 -11.76
C GLY A 157 5.19 0.17 -10.80
N GLU A 158 4.25 -0.11 -9.91
CA GLU A 158 3.76 0.82 -8.89
C GLU A 158 4.65 0.75 -7.63
N SER A 159 4.30 1.56 -6.61
CA SER A 159 4.95 1.49 -5.31
C SER A 159 3.94 1.75 -4.20
N TYR A 160 3.99 0.97 -3.12
CA TYR A 160 3.10 1.12 -1.98
C TYR A 160 3.79 1.86 -0.84
N VAL A 161 3.06 2.70 -0.11
CA VAL A 161 3.65 3.47 0.99
C VAL A 161 3.42 2.78 2.32
N ILE A 162 4.52 2.51 3.03
CA ILE A 162 4.50 2.03 4.41
C ILE A 162 4.74 3.22 5.34
N GLY A 163 3.83 3.42 6.29
CA GLY A 163 3.92 4.45 7.31
C GLY A 163 5.01 4.18 8.35
N LYS A 164 5.21 5.14 9.25
CA LYS A 164 6.18 5.06 10.36
C LYS A 164 5.89 3.94 11.35
N ASP A 165 4.64 3.50 11.42
CA ASP A 165 4.17 2.39 12.23
C ASP A 165 4.45 1.02 11.60
N GLY A 166 4.98 0.98 10.37
CA GLY A 166 5.27 -0.26 9.65
C GLY A 166 4.07 -0.87 8.94
N TYR A 167 2.93 -0.19 8.93
CA TYR A 167 1.75 -0.62 8.17
C TYR A 167 1.66 0.14 6.85
N MET A 168 1.20 -0.56 5.82
CA MET A 168 0.81 0.05 4.56
C MET A 168 -0.31 1.05 4.83
N LEU A 169 -0.18 2.24 4.27
CA LEU A 169 -1.25 3.22 4.31
C LEU A 169 -2.45 2.66 3.53
N THR A 170 -3.58 2.51 4.20
CA THR A 170 -4.80 1.90 3.62
C THR A 170 -6.07 2.67 3.91
N ARG A 171 -6.02 3.62 4.84
CA ARG A 171 -7.20 4.30 5.37
C ARG A 171 -7.10 5.78 5.10
N LEU A 172 -8.03 6.30 4.31
CA LEU A 172 -8.39 7.71 4.42
C LEU A 172 -8.91 7.98 5.84
N PRO A 173 -8.73 9.19 6.38
CA PRO A 173 -9.34 9.54 7.65
C PRO A 173 -10.82 9.13 7.62
N SER A 174 -11.28 8.50 8.70
CA SER A 174 -12.67 8.01 8.86
C SER A 174 -13.76 9.08 8.76
N GLU A 175 -13.39 10.32 8.44
CA GLU A 175 -14.22 11.52 8.38
C GLU A 175 -14.60 11.92 6.94
N VAL A 176 -14.04 11.26 5.92
CA VAL A 176 -14.48 11.49 4.53
C VAL A 176 -15.67 10.58 4.24
N GLU A 177 -16.87 11.14 4.40
CA GLU A 177 -18.12 10.51 3.94
C GLU A 177 -18.01 10.27 2.43
N GLN A 178 -18.02 9.00 2.01
CA GLN A 178 -17.84 8.61 0.62
C GLN A 178 -19.14 8.86 -0.16
N ASP A 179 -19.05 9.50 -1.32
CA ASP A 179 -20.10 9.42 -2.33
C ASP A 179 -20.02 8.01 -2.97
N PRO A 180 -21.07 7.17 -2.86
CA PRO A 180 -21.08 5.83 -3.44
C PRO A 180 -21.06 5.80 -4.98
N PHE A 181 -21.14 6.94 -5.65
CA PHE A 181 -21.03 7.08 -7.11
C PHE A 181 -19.73 7.75 -7.56
N ASP A 182 -18.91 8.25 -6.63
CA ASP A 182 -17.64 8.87 -6.96
C ASP A 182 -16.48 7.87 -6.78
N ASP A 183 -16.17 7.21 -7.89
CA ASP A 183 -15.12 6.23 -8.01
C ASP A 183 -13.71 6.84 -8.14
N THR A 184 -13.59 8.16 -8.01
CA THR A 184 -12.34 8.87 -8.27
C THR A 184 -11.30 8.61 -7.18
N VAL A 185 -10.19 8.04 -7.64
CA VAL A 185 -8.83 8.11 -7.10
C VAL A 185 -8.71 9.19 -6.03
N ILE A 186 -8.83 8.79 -4.76
CA ILE A 186 -8.62 9.73 -3.67
C ILE A 186 -7.12 9.97 -3.57
N THR A 187 -6.74 11.23 -3.72
CA THR A 187 -5.36 11.69 -3.81
C THR A 187 -4.92 12.36 -2.52
N ASP A 188 -3.72 12.04 -2.05
CA ASP A 188 -3.12 12.68 -0.88
C ASP A 188 -1.61 12.91 -1.09
N ILE A 189 -1.00 13.81 -0.31
CA ILE A 189 0.44 14.05 -0.32
C ILE A 189 1.02 13.73 1.05
N VAL A 190 1.97 12.80 1.10
CA VAL A 190 2.68 12.45 2.33
C VAL A 190 4.15 12.85 2.25
N THR A 191 4.69 13.37 3.35
CA THR A 191 6.12 13.59 3.52
C THR A 191 6.72 12.47 4.36
N LEU A 192 7.64 11.69 3.77
CA LEU A 192 8.38 10.64 4.49
C LEU A 192 9.61 11.23 5.19
N SER A 193 10.28 10.49 6.09
CA SER A 193 11.47 11.01 6.79
C SER A 193 12.69 11.22 5.89
N ASP A 194 12.64 10.80 4.62
CA ASP A 194 13.63 11.20 3.62
C ASP A 194 13.48 12.68 3.19
N GLY A 195 12.44 13.36 3.66
CA GLY A 195 12.19 14.78 3.41
C GLY A 195 11.51 15.05 2.07
N TYR A 196 11.11 14.02 1.33
CA TYR A 196 10.42 14.16 0.05
C TYR A 196 8.90 13.98 0.21
N ASP A 197 8.16 14.74 -0.59
CA ASP A 197 6.71 14.62 -0.74
C ASP A 197 6.40 13.58 -1.82
N TYR A 198 5.42 12.70 -1.56
CA TYR A 198 4.96 11.66 -2.47
C TYR A 198 3.46 11.80 -2.74
N HIS A 199 3.05 11.61 -3.99
CA HIS A 199 1.64 11.60 -4.38
C HIS A 199 1.05 10.22 -4.20
N LEU A 200 -0.01 10.15 -3.41
CA LEU A 200 -0.71 8.94 -3.05
C LEU A 200 -2.01 8.85 -3.83
N VAL A 201 -2.32 7.65 -4.31
CA VAL A 201 -3.58 7.34 -4.99
C VAL A 201 -4.20 6.11 -4.36
N HIS A 202 -5.51 6.17 -4.08
CA HIS A 202 -6.27 5.00 -3.68
C HIS A 202 -6.78 4.22 -4.90
N HIS A 203 -6.37 2.95 -5.02
CA HIS A 203 -7.03 2.02 -5.94
C HIS A 203 -8.05 1.20 -5.18
N LYS A 204 -9.28 1.11 -5.72
CA LYS A 204 -10.50 0.48 -5.19
C LYS A 204 -10.36 -0.91 -4.52
N LYS A 205 -9.20 -1.57 -4.60
CA LYS A 205 -8.95 -2.90 -4.03
C LYS A 205 -7.56 -3.11 -3.41
N ASP A 206 -6.59 -2.24 -3.69
CA ASP A 206 -5.16 -2.57 -3.49
C ASP A 206 -4.42 -1.64 -2.51
N GLY A 207 -5.13 -0.74 -1.81
CA GLY A 207 -4.52 0.18 -0.85
C GLY A 207 -3.96 1.43 -1.51
N VAL A 208 -2.97 2.06 -0.87
CA VAL A 208 -2.38 3.32 -1.35
C VAL A 208 -1.14 3.05 -2.19
N VAL A 209 -1.14 3.56 -3.42
CA VAL A 209 0.01 3.52 -4.34
C VAL A 209 0.60 4.91 -4.55
N ILE A 210 1.86 4.96 -5.00
CA ILE A 210 2.54 6.19 -5.41
C ILE A 210 2.31 6.39 -6.90
N GLU A 211 1.70 7.50 -7.23
CA GLU A 211 1.52 7.90 -8.61
C GLU A 211 2.75 8.64 -9.15
N LYS A 212 3.12 8.35 -10.40
CA LYS A 212 4.31 8.85 -11.07
C LYS A 212 3.95 9.70 -12.28
N ASN A 213 4.81 10.66 -12.62
CA ASN A 213 4.64 11.57 -13.76
C ASN A 213 3.28 12.30 -13.74
N ALA A 214 2.79 12.64 -12.55
CA ALA A 214 1.44 13.11 -12.30
C ALA A 214 1.43 14.56 -11.83
N TRP A 215 0.37 15.27 -12.17
CA TRP A 215 0.12 16.63 -11.68
C TRP A 215 -1.01 16.60 -10.67
N TYR A 216 -0.75 17.20 -9.50
CA TYR A 216 -1.75 17.41 -8.46
C TYR A 216 -1.92 18.91 -8.24
N ILE A 217 -3.16 19.39 -8.23
CA ILE A 217 -3.50 20.76 -7.89
C ILE A 217 -4.31 20.68 -6.61
N LYS A 218 -3.77 21.21 -5.51
CA LYS A 218 -4.50 21.24 -4.25
C LYS A 218 -5.57 22.34 -4.34
N PRO A 219 -6.87 22.02 -4.27
CA PRO A 219 -7.92 23.04 -4.31
C PRO A 219 -7.75 24.02 -3.15
N ILE A 220 -8.03 25.30 -3.40
CA ILE A 220 -8.11 26.31 -2.35
C ILE A 220 -9.57 26.35 -1.88
N VAL A 221 -9.81 25.89 -0.65
CA VAL A 221 -11.14 25.96 -0.04
C VAL A 221 -11.27 27.33 0.63
N GLU A 222 -12.03 28.23 0.02
CA GLU A 222 -12.39 29.53 0.61
C GLU A 222 -13.80 29.48 1.20
N ARG A 223 -14.01 30.10 2.36
CA ARG A 223 -15.33 30.14 3.02
C ARG A 223 -16.10 31.36 2.54
N PHE A 224 -17.02 31.20 1.59
CA PHE A 224 -17.79 32.33 1.04
C PHE A 224 -18.95 32.81 1.92
N SER A 225 -19.44 32.00 2.86
CA SER A 225 -20.51 32.45 3.77
C SER A 225 -20.42 31.83 5.17
N TYR A 226 -20.92 32.57 6.17
CA TYR A 226 -20.98 32.14 7.57
C TYR A 226 -21.88 30.91 7.80
N GLN A 227 -22.79 30.60 6.87
CA GLN A 227 -23.82 29.57 7.04
C GLN A 227 -23.53 28.24 6.34
N LYS A 228 -22.54 28.16 5.45
CA LYS A 228 -22.14 26.92 4.78
C LYS A 228 -20.62 26.78 4.78
N ILE A 229 -20.13 25.73 5.43
CA ILE A 229 -18.80 25.19 5.15
C ILE A 229 -18.98 24.39 3.86
N GLY A 230 -18.58 24.90 2.69
CA GLY A 230 -18.72 24.11 1.46
C GLY A 230 -18.78 24.82 0.11
N ASP A 231 -18.75 26.16 0.02
CA ASP A 231 -18.57 26.79 -1.29
C ASP A 231 -17.09 26.66 -1.70
N ILE A 232 -16.71 25.50 -2.24
CA ILE A 232 -15.37 25.25 -2.75
C ILE A 232 -15.22 26.02 -4.06
N LYS A 233 -14.41 27.07 -4.08
CA LYS A 233 -13.98 27.67 -5.35
C LYS A 233 -12.80 26.88 -5.90
N VAL A 234 -13.07 25.96 -6.81
CA VAL A 234 -12.01 25.21 -7.48
C VAL A 234 -11.34 26.15 -8.50
N ASN A 235 -10.09 26.54 -8.21
CA ASN A 235 -9.29 27.42 -9.08
C ASN A 235 -9.05 26.85 -10.49
N THR A 236 -9.32 25.56 -10.69
CA THR A 236 -9.26 24.88 -11.98
C THR A 236 -10.29 25.42 -12.96
N LEU A 237 -11.52 25.72 -12.51
CA LEU A 237 -12.58 26.25 -13.37
C LEU A 237 -12.29 27.68 -13.84
N ASP A 238 -11.73 28.50 -12.94
CA ASP A 238 -11.22 29.83 -13.28
C ASP A 238 -10.11 29.75 -14.34
N ALA A 239 -9.22 28.76 -14.25
CA ALA A 239 -8.16 28.56 -15.22
C ALA A 239 -8.69 28.18 -16.61
N ILE A 240 -9.76 27.38 -16.67
CA ILE A 240 -10.41 26.98 -17.92
C ILE A 240 -11.17 28.14 -18.55
N THR A 241 -11.95 28.87 -17.75
CA THR A 241 -12.80 29.94 -18.27
C THR A 241 -12.03 31.21 -18.58
N ASP A 242 -10.83 31.39 -18.05
CA ASP A 242 -9.99 32.59 -18.28
C ASP A 242 -10.75 33.90 -18.02
N ASN A 243 -11.65 33.90 -17.03
CA ASN A 243 -12.56 35.01 -16.71
C ASN A 243 -13.45 35.48 -17.87
N LYS A 244 -13.65 34.64 -18.89
CA LYS A 244 -14.52 34.93 -20.04
C LYS A 244 -15.98 34.98 -19.63
N LYS A 245 -16.70 35.93 -20.20
CA LYS A 245 -18.15 36.05 -20.03
C LYS A 245 -18.90 35.08 -20.94
N PRO A 246 -20.17 34.76 -20.63
CA PRO A 246 -20.99 33.95 -21.53
C PRO A 246 -21.03 34.50 -22.96
N GLY A 247 -20.77 33.63 -23.93
CA GLY A 247 -20.68 33.95 -25.36
C GLY A 247 -19.27 34.30 -25.85
N GLU A 248 -18.31 34.55 -24.97
CA GLU A 248 -16.92 34.86 -25.36
C GLU A 248 -16.12 33.59 -25.69
N GLU A 249 -15.26 33.69 -26.71
CA GLU A 249 -14.31 32.63 -27.05
C GLU A 249 -13.17 32.55 -26.02
N ILE A 250 -12.77 31.32 -25.72
CA ILE A 250 -11.62 30.96 -24.88
C ILE A 250 -10.51 30.48 -25.83
N ASP A 251 -9.30 31.00 -25.65
CA ASP A 251 -8.10 30.47 -26.31
C ASP A 251 -7.62 29.21 -25.57
N PRO A 252 -7.68 28.01 -26.18
CA PRO A 252 -7.22 26.79 -25.51
C PRO A 252 -5.75 26.85 -25.06
N LYS A 253 -4.90 27.65 -25.73
CA LYS A 253 -3.51 27.84 -25.31
C LYS A 253 -3.39 28.68 -24.04
N ALA A 254 -4.29 29.66 -23.86
CA ALA A 254 -4.36 30.44 -22.63
C ALA A 254 -4.75 29.55 -21.44
N VAL A 255 -5.68 28.60 -21.63
CA VAL A 255 -6.07 27.62 -20.61
C VAL A 255 -4.88 26.83 -20.10
N ILE A 256 -4.03 26.32 -21.01
CA ILE A 256 -2.81 25.58 -20.64
C ILE A 256 -1.88 26.45 -19.80
N LYS A 257 -1.67 27.70 -20.20
CA LYS A 257 -0.85 28.66 -19.44
C LYS A 257 -1.48 29.03 -18.09
N ASN A 258 -2.81 29.09 -17.99
CA ASN A 258 -3.49 29.35 -16.73
C ASN A 258 -3.26 28.20 -15.75
N PHE A 259 -3.40 26.95 -16.21
CA PHE A 259 -3.01 25.77 -15.42
C PHE A 259 -1.54 25.79 -15.04
N GLN A 260 -0.63 26.25 -15.92
CA GLN A 260 0.79 26.39 -15.59
C GLN A 260 1.01 27.30 -14.38
N ASN A 261 0.20 28.35 -14.24
CA ASN A 261 0.38 29.39 -13.24
C ASN A 261 -0.48 29.22 -11.98
N LEU A 262 -1.29 28.15 -11.89
CA LEU A 262 -2.12 27.92 -10.72
C LEU A 262 -1.27 27.77 -9.45
N PRO A 263 -1.66 28.43 -8.34
CA PRO A 263 -1.02 28.21 -7.06
C PRO A 263 -1.25 26.76 -6.59
N ASN A 264 -0.37 26.26 -5.71
CA ASN A 264 -0.48 24.92 -5.12
C ASN A 264 -0.54 23.80 -6.18
N LYS A 265 0.24 23.96 -7.25
CA LYS A 265 0.43 22.95 -8.27
C LYS A 265 1.70 22.16 -7.99
N TYR A 266 1.59 20.84 -8.03
CA TYR A 266 2.63 19.88 -7.69
C TYR A 266 2.82 18.95 -8.88
N TYR A 267 4.07 18.76 -9.31
CA TYR A 267 4.42 17.72 -10.28
C TYR A 267 5.19 16.62 -9.56
N PHE A 268 4.82 15.37 -9.80
CA PHE A 268 5.48 14.18 -9.25
C PHE A 268 6.19 13.44 -10.37
N GLY A 269 7.49 13.21 -10.22
CA GLY A 269 8.34 12.64 -11.27
C GLY A 269 8.16 11.13 -11.46
N ALA A 270 9.03 10.53 -12.27
CA ALA A 270 9.01 9.10 -12.56
C ALA A 270 9.32 8.22 -11.32
N ASP A 271 9.93 8.80 -10.30
CA ASP A 271 10.18 8.18 -9.00
C ASP A 271 9.03 8.43 -7.99
N GLY A 272 8.00 9.18 -8.39
CA GLY A 272 6.83 9.51 -7.57
C GLY A 272 7.05 10.61 -6.54
N ARG A 273 8.21 11.29 -6.57
CA ARG A 273 8.53 12.40 -5.68
C ARG A 273 8.13 13.74 -6.29
N LYS A 274 7.71 14.67 -5.45
CA LYS A 274 7.45 16.05 -5.86
C LYS A 274 8.72 16.69 -6.43
N VAL A 275 8.61 17.26 -7.61
CA VAL A 275 9.67 17.98 -8.29
C VAL A 275 9.61 19.46 -7.91
N ALA A 276 10.72 20.01 -7.41
CA ALA A 276 10.81 21.42 -7.02
C ALA A 276 10.80 22.37 -8.22
N ASN A 277 11.46 21.99 -9.32
CA ASN A 277 11.45 22.72 -10.58
C ASN A 277 10.37 22.16 -11.48
N LEU A 278 9.21 22.82 -11.49
CA LEU A 278 8.07 22.43 -12.31
C LEU A 278 8.49 22.44 -13.79
N PRO A 279 8.39 21.31 -14.52
CA PRO A 279 8.55 21.36 -15.96
C PRO A 279 7.41 22.20 -16.57
N GLU A 280 7.58 22.64 -17.82
CA GLU A 280 6.41 23.02 -18.62
C GLU A 280 5.40 21.85 -18.61
N PHE A 281 4.13 22.11 -18.93
CA PHE A 281 3.11 21.05 -19.07
C PHE A 281 3.41 20.19 -20.32
N THR A 282 4.53 19.48 -20.31
CA THR A 282 5.15 18.74 -21.41
C THR A 282 5.22 17.25 -21.11
N THR A 283 4.32 16.74 -20.26
CA THR A 283 4.12 15.29 -20.20
C THR A 283 3.64 14.82 -21.56
N HIS A 284 4.42 13.97 -22.21
CA HIS A 284 4.09 13.38 -23.50
C HIS A 284 3.77 11.90 -23.30
N PHE A 285 2.50 11.57 -23.37
CA PHE A 285 2.01 10.21 -23.51
C PHE A 285 1.65 9.97 -24.98
N PRO A 286 2.06 8.84 -25.56
CA PRO A 286 1.73 8.53 -26.93
C PRO A 286 0.22 8.32 -27.07
N ILE A 287 -0.40 9.06 -27.99
CA ILE A 287 -1.79 8.84 -28.39
C ILE A 287 -1.84 7.61 -29.29
N GLN A 288 -2.61 6.61 -28.87
CA GLN A 288 -2.81 5.37 -29.60
C GLN A 288 -4.07 5.47 -30.45
N LYS A 289 -3.94 5.12 -31.73
CA LYS A 289 -5.09 5.03 -32.65
C LYS A 289 -5.56 3.58 -32.75
N VAL A 290 -6.82 3.33 -32.41
CA VAL A 290 -7.46 2.01 -32.52
C VAL A 290 -8.68 2.16 -33.42
N GLY A 291 -8.55 1.74 -34.68
CA GLY A 291 -9.58 2.04 -35.69
C GLY A 291 -9.70 3.55 -35.95
N SER A 292 -10.91 4.09 -35.79
CA SER A 292 -11.20 5.52 -35.89
C SER A 292 -11.08 6.27 -34.55
N GLU A 293 -10.81 5.57 -33.46
CA GLU A 293 -10.79 6.14 -32.11
C GLU A 293 -9.36 6.43 -31.66
N LEU A 294 -9.23 7.44 -30.79
CA LEU A 294 -7.97 7.85 -30.19
C LEU A 294 -7.99 7.57 -28.70
N TYR A 295 -6.87 7.08 -28.17
CA TYR A 295 -6.71 6.72 -26.77
C TYR A 295 -5.45 7.36 -26.21
N LEU A 296 -5.60 8.13 -25.14
CA LEU A 296 -4.51 8.60 -24.31
C LEU A 296 -4.47 7.70 -23.06
N ARG A 297 -3.84 6.53 -23.22
CA ARG A 297 -3.65 5.60 -22.10
C ARG A 297 -2.59 6.15 -21.16
N ASN A 298 -3.03 6.72 -20.06
CA ASN A 298 -2.19 6.91 -18.88
C ASN A 298 -2.91 6.29 -17.67
N SER A 299 -2.19 5.47 -16.92
CA SER A 299 -2.65 4.83 -15.66
C SER A 299 -2.66 5.81 -14.47
N SER A 300 -2.18 7.03 -14.69
CA SER A 300 -2.02 8.09 -13.71
C SER A 300 -2.89 9.28 -14.11
N PRO A 301 -3.72 9.90 -13.23
CA PRO A 301 -4.41 11.15 -13.53
C PRO A 301 -3.47 12.23 -14.10
N VAL A 302 -3.47 12.29 -15.43
CA VAL A 302 -3.28 13.52 -16.18
C VAL A 302 -4.23 14.53 -15.55
N ILE A 303 -3.69 15.63 -15.03
CA ILE A 303 -4.37 16.69 -14.26
C ILE A 303 -5.85 16.32 -14.08
N SER A 304 -6.20 15.57 -13.03
CA SER A 304 -7.60 15.23 -12.81
C SER A 304 -8.30 16.50 -12.36
N LEU A 305 -8.78 17.24 -13.35
CA LEU A 305 -9.70 18.35 -13.18
C LEU A 305 -11.04 17.68 -12.90
N GLU A 306 -11.42 17.61 -11.62
CA GLU A 306 -12.65 16.97 -11.11
C GLU A 306 -13.79 16.98 -12.15
N SER A 307 -14.45 15.84 -12.36
CA SER A 307 -15.61 15.58 -13.26
C SER A 307 -15.54 16.06 -14.72
N SER A 308 -14.53 16.83 -15.13
CA SER A 308 -14.52 17.57 -16.40
C SER A 308 -13.87 16.83 -17.56
N GLY A 309 -13.04 15.81 -17.28
CA GLY A 309 -12.36 15.01 -18.30
C GLY A 309 -11.21 15.70 -19.04
N PHE A 310 -10.91 16.98 -18.76
CA PHE A 310 -9.80 17.70 -19.38
C PHE A 310 -8.45 17.10 -19.04
N THR A 311 -7.55 17.15 -20.02
CA THR A 311 -6.19 16.60 -19.89
C THR A 311 -5.25 17.43 -20.75
N ILE A 312 -4.05 17.72 -20.24
CA ILE A 312 -3.00 18.40 -21.00
C ILE A 312 -1.91 17.37 -21.32
N ASN A 313 -1.60 17.22 -22.60
CA ASN A 313 -0.56 16.31 -23.10
C ASN A 313 0.26 17.04 -24.15
N ASP A 314 1.59 17.03 -24.03
CA ASP A 314 2.50 17.69 -24.99
C ASP A 314 2.11 19.14 -25.32
N ASN A 315 1.82 19.93 -24.27
CA ASN A 315 1.39 21.33 -24.36
C ASN A 315 0.15 21.56 -25.26
N LYS A 316 -0.71 20.55 -25.36
CA LYS A 316 -2.00 20.58 -26.05
C LYS A 316 -3.11 20.14 -25.11
N LEU A 317 -4.29 20.71 -25.32
CA LEU A 317 -5.47 20.43 -24.51
C LEU A 317 -6.31 19.35 -25.19
N TYR A 318 -6.69 18.33 -24.43
CA TYR A 318 -7.56 17.26 -24.90
C TYR A 318 -8.69 17.03 -23.90
N LEU A 319 -9.70 16.27 -24.33
CA LEU A 319 -10.77 15.79 -23.48
C LEU A 319 -10.83 14.26 -23.52
N ARG A 320 -10.89 13.63 -22.34
CA ARG A 320 -11.18 12.20 -22.19
C ARG A 320 -12.68 11.98 -22.00
N ASP A 321 -13.17 10.87 -22.55
CA ASP A 321 -14.49 10.35 -22.22
C ASP A 321 -14.49 9.85 -20.78
N VAL A 322 -15.22 10.53 -19.91
CA VAL A 322 -15.30 10.23 -18.47
C VAL A 322 -15.94 8.87 -18.19
N ASN A 323 -16.67 8.29 -19.15
CA ASN A 323 -17.26 6.96 -19.02
C ASN A 323 -16.33 5.85 -19.54
N ASP A 324 -15.24 6.19 -20.23
CA ASP A 324 -14.28 5.23 -20.80
C ASP A 324 -13.00 5.15 -19.96
N HIS A 325 -12.87 4.06 -19.21
CA HIS A 325 -11.75 3.79 -18.33
C HIS A 325 -10.45 3.43 -19.07
N ASN A 326 -10.49 3.24 -20.40
CA ASN A 326 -9.31 2.99 -21.23
C ASN A 326 -8.66 4.29 -21.74
N GLY A 327 -9.16 5.46 -21.34
CA GLY A 327 -8.59 6.75 -21.70
C GLY A 327 -8.91 7.19 -23.13
N LYS A 328 -10.10 6.86 -23.62
CA LYS A 328 -10.59 7.32 -24.94
C LYS A 328 -10.66 8.84 -24.98
N LEU A 329 -10.13 9.44 -26.05
CA LEU A 329 -10.24 10.86 -26.32
C LEU A 329 -11.54 11.17 -27.07
N ILE A 330 -12.17 12.29 -26.71
CA ILE A 330 -13.31 12.83 -27.45
C ILE A 330 -12.79 13.56 -28.69
N THR A 331 -13.25 13.13 -29.86
CA THR A 331 -12.94 13.72 -31.16
C THR A 331 -14.22 14.25 -31.79
N GLY A 332 -14.17 15.40 -32.45
CA GLY A 332 -15.31 15.94 -33.18
C GLY A 332 -16.11 17.00 -32.42
N TYR A 333 -17.21 17.43 -33.07
CA TYR A 333 -17.52 18.84 -33.22
C TYR A 333 -17.89 19.61 -31.95
N PHE A 334 -18.55 18.99 -30.96
CA PHE A 334 -19.04 19.73 -29.80
C PHE A 334 -19.11 18.86 -28.56
N THR A 335 -18.38 19.24 -27.52
CA THR A 335 -18.47 18.64 -26.19
C THR A 335 -18.93 19.70 -25.20
N MET A 336 -19.82 19.32 -24.29
CA MET A 336 -20.33 20.21 -23.26
C MET A 336 -19.78 19.79 -21.90
N PHE A 337 -19.22 20.77 -21.20
CA PHE A 337 -18.73 20.60 -19.84
C PHE A 337 -19.75 21.18 -18.85
N MET A 338 -20.14 20.37 -17.86
CA MET A 338 -21.05 20.77 -16.78
C MET A 338 -20.36 20.51 -15.45
N ASP A 339 -20.16 21.55 -14.64
CA ASP A 339 -19.79 21.39 -13.25
C ASP A 339 -21.07 21.12 -12.44
N GLY A 340 -21.55 19.87 -12.46
CA GLY A 340 -22.74 19.43 -11.74
C GLY A 340 -24.08 19.98 -12.27
N LEU A 341 -25.10 19.13 -12.34
CA LEU A 341 -26.43 19.48 -12.88
C LEU A 341 -27.17 20.59 -12.09
N SER A 342 -26.63 21.07 -10.95
CA SER A 342 -27.23 22.08 -10.07
C SER A 342 -26.59 23.47 -10.14
N TYR A 343 -25.40 23.63 -10.73
CA TYR A 343 -24.69 24.91 -10.71
C TYR A 343 -25.02 25.72 -11.97
N LYS A 344 -25.38 26.99 -11.78
CA LYS A 344 -25.91 27.88 -12.82
C LYS A 344 -24.83 28.52 -13.70
N ASP A 345 -23.56 28.23 -13.41
CA ASP A 345 -22.44 29.01 -13.90
C ASP A 345 -21.40 28.09 -14.56
N HIS A 346 -20.95 28.49 -15.76
CA HIS A 346 -19.80 27.94 -16.50
C HIS A 346 -20.01 26.67 -17.36
N HIS A 347 -21.06 26.65 -18.18
CA HIS A 347 -21.13 25.71 -19.30
C HIS A 347 -20.11 26.08 -20.39
N ILE A 348 -19.36 25.11 -20.92
CA ILE A 348 -18.34 25.35 -21.95
C ILE A 348 -18.63 24.48 -23.17
N LEU A 349 -18.43 25.06 -24.35
CA LEU A 349 -18.47 24.36 -25.63
C LEU A 349 -17.05 24.25 -26.18
N GLY A 350 -16.57 23.03 -26.43
CA GLY A 350 -15.27 22.77 -27.06
C GLY A 350 -15.40 22.10 -28.44
N TYR A 351 -14.49 22.42 -29.36
CA TYR A 351 -14.31 21.71 -30.62
C TYR A 351 -12.94 21.00 -30.62
N ALA A 352 -12.99 19.67 -30.75
CA ALA A 352 -11.81 18.83 -30.89
C ALA A 352 -11.63 18.39 -32.35
N ASP A 353 -10.43 18.58 -32.91
CA ASP A 353 -10.14 18.19 -34.28
C ASP A 353 -9.92 16.66 -34.44
N GLU A 354 -9.51 16.21 -35.63
CA GLU A 354 -9.26 14.79 -35.92
C GLU A 354 -8.11 14.18 -35.11
N SER A 355 -7.26 15.01 -34.49
CA SER A 355 -6.21 14.57 -33.56
C SER A 355 -6.70 14.49 -32.12
N GLY A 356 -7.93 14.91 -31.84
CA GLY A 356 -8.51 15.03 -30.51
C GLY A 356 -8.09 16.31 -29.76
N GLU A 357 -7.25 17.15 -30.37
CA GLU A 357 -6.81 18.41 -29.78
C GLU A 357 -7.99 19.40 -29.76
N ILE A 358 -8.23 20.02 -28.61
CA ILE A 358 -9.20 21.11 -28.48
C ILE A 358 -8.59 22.37 -29.08
N VAL A 359 -9.11 22.79 -30.23
CA VAL A 359 -8.61 23.96 -30.97
C VAL A 359 -9.52 25.18 -30.88
N LYS A 360 -10.75 25.03 -30.38
CA LYS A 360 -11.65 26.15 -30.04
C LYS A 360 -12.49 25.86 -28.81
N MET A 361 -12.72 26.89 -28.00
CA MET A 361 -13.56 26.85 -26.81
C MET A 361 -14.37 28.13 -26.66
N LYS A 362 -15.54 28.06 -26.01
CA LYS A 362 -16.28 29.25 -25.59
C LYS A 362 -17.17 28.99 -24.39
N VAL A 363 -17.42 30.04 -23.61
CA VAL A 363 -18.38 30.00 -22.51
C VAL A 363 -19.79 30.06 -23.09
N LEU A 364 -20.68 29.18 -22.63
CA LEU A 364 -22.09 29.16 -23.00
C LEU A 364 -22.91 30.05 -22.06
N PRO A 365 -24.11 30.51 -22.50
CA PRO A 365 -25.04 31.28 -21.67
C PRO A 365 -25.36 30.62 -20.33
N ASN A 366 -25.51 31.45 -19.29
CA ASN A 366 -26.13 31.05 -18.04
C ASN A 366 -27.59 30.61 -18.32
N ASP A 367 -28.11 29.63 -17.57
CA ASP A 367 -29.42 29.00 -17.83
C ASP A 367 -29.46 28.16 -19.13
N PHE A 368 -28.39 27.39 -19.37
CA PHE A 368 -28.25 26.51 -20.53
C PHE A 368 -29.47 25.58 -20.74
N ARG A 369 -30.15 25.13 -19.68
CA ARG A 369 -31.36 24.30 -19.78
C ARG A 369 -32.44 24.95 -20.66
N GLY A 370 -32.58 26.28 -20.63
CA GLY A 370 -33.51 27.01 -21.50
C GLY A 370 -33.13 27.06 -22.98
N HIS A 371 -31.89 26.67 -23.30
CA HIS A 371 -31.31 26.68 -24.65
C HIS A 371 -31.14 25.29 -25.27
N ILE A 372 -31.20 24.21 -24.48
CA ILE A 372 -31.11 22.80 -24.93
C ILE A 372 -32.01 22.53 -26.15
N GLU A 373 -33.22 23.07 -26.13
CA GLU A 373 -34.21 22.83 -27.19
C GLU A 373 -34.19 23.85 -28.33
N LYS A 374 -33.57 25.02 -28.13
CA LYS A 374 -33.65 26.16 -29.06
C LYS A 374 -32.49 26.23 -30.03
N GLY A 375 -31.47 25.41 -29.82
CA GLY A 375 -30.20 25.52 -30.54
C GLY A 375 -29.36 26.67 -30.01
N ILE A 376 -28.04 26.49 -30.09
CA ILE A 376 -27.05 27.42 -29.58
C ILE A 376 -26.10 27.74 -30.71
N SER A 377 -25.60 28.98 -30.77
CA SER A 377 -24.52 29.30 -31.70
C SER A 377 -23.34 28.36 -31.42
N GLY A 378 -22.86 27.66 -32.43
CA GLY A 378 -21.67 26.82 -32.40
C GLY A 378 -20.42 27.62 -32.77
N PHE A 379 -19.45 26.93 -33.34
CA PHE A 379 -18.33 27.57 -34.04
C PHE A 379 -18.63 27.64 -35.55
N TYR A 380 -17.87 28.46 -36.28
CA TYR A 380 -17.93 28.52 -37.75
C TYR A 380 -19.31 28.85 -38.34
N GLY A 381 -20.16 29.55 -37.59
CA GLY A 381 -21.51 29.93 -38.03
C GLY A 381 -22.54 28.81 -37.93
N GLU A 382 -22.18 27.66 -37.34
CA GLU A 382 -23.09 26.54 -37.14
C GLU A 382 -24.04 26.80 -35.95
N THR A 383 -25.18 26.13 -35.96
CA THR A 383 -26.05 26.01 -34.77
C THR A 383 -25.94 24.60 -34.23
N VAL A 384 -25.82 24.46 -32.91
CA VAL A 384 -25.65 23.17 -32.24
C VAL A 384 -26.79 22.91 -31.28
N ARG A 385 -27.14 21.64 -31.11
CA ARG A 385 -28.17 21.19 -30.18
C ARG A 385 -27.60 20.12 -29.27
N TYR A 386 -27.83 20.30 -27.97
CA TYR A 386 -27.54 19.29 -26.97
C TYR A 386 -28.76 18.40 -26.77
N ASP A 387 -28.56 17.10 -26.77
CA ASP A 387 -29.59 16.13 -26.43
C ASP A 387 -29.39 15.70 -24.98
N SER A 388 -30.26 16.19 -24.09
CA SER A 388 -30.21 15.86 -22.66
C SER A 388 -30.48 14.39 -22.35
N SER A 389 -31.03 13.62 -23.28
CA SER A 389 -31.29 12.19 -23.09
C SER A 389 -30.08 11.32 -23.41
N THR A 390 -29.21 11.78 -24.32
CA THR A 390 -28.03 11.03 -24.76
C THR A 390 -26.71 11.68 -24.35
N GLY A 391 -26.73 12.93 -23.88
CA GLY A 391 -25.53 13.71 -23.57
C GLY A 391 -24.77 14.21 -24.82
N ASN A 392 -25.30 13.95 -26.02
CA ASN A 392 -24.62 14.27 -27.26
C ASN A 392 -24.90 15.70 -27.72
N VAL A 393 -23.93 16.32 -28.39
CA VAL A 393 -24.12 17.57 -29.12
C VAL A 393 -24.06 17.30 -30.62
N SER A 394 -24.98 17.89 -31.38
CA SER A 394 -25.08 17.73 -32.84
C SER A 394 -25.23 19.08 -33.54
N VAL A 395 -24.76 19.16 -34.78
CA VAL A 395 -24.97 20.33 -35.65
C VAL A 395 -26.37 20.28 -36.24
N VAL A 396 -27.12 21.37 -36.08
CA VAL A 396 -28.39 21.61 -36.74
C VAL A 396 -28.09 22.31 -38.06
N LYS A 397 -28.41 21.64 -39.18
CA LYS A 397 -28.29 22.21 -40.52
C LYS A 397 -29.45 23.15 -40.84
#